data_AF-A0A4Y2R5R7-F1
#
_entry.id   AF-A0A4Y2R5R7-F1
#
_cell.length_a   1.000
_cell.length_b   1.000
_cell.length_c   1.000
_cell.angle_alpha   90.00
_cell.angle_beta   90.00
_cell.angle_gamma   90.00
#
_symmetry.space_group_name_H-M   'P 1'
#
loop_
_entity.id
_entity.type
_entity.pdbx_description
1 polymer ?
#
loop_
_entity_poly.entity_id
_entity_poly.type
_entity_poly.pdbx_seq_one_letter_code
_entity_poly.pdbx_strand_id
1 'polypeptide(L)'
;MTFSETSAKRKMFSLLYTLLKVQANKALHTKLLRFNYPNRDPNAVADAGKHFLLSIFVSRNTDDLDTLRHQCYLQTIAKQPVHSMFELAALPSLTLAAAKQHSCRTYHQVHQWLNEQKDSLKWGWKTIGGHLRPITTTHPAATEDILYIIVYTYKDECV
;
A
#
# COMPACT_ATOMS: atom_id res chain seq x y z
N MET A 1 -11.70 -25.94 3.28
CA MET A 1 -11.54 -24.53 2.86
C MET A 1 -10.45 -24.49 1.79
N THR A 2 -10.82 -24.69 0.53
CA THR A 2 -9.89 -24.83 -0.60
C THR A 2 -9.56 -23.44 -1.16
N PHE A 3 -8.36 -22.94 -0.87
CA PHE A 3 -7.82 -21.74 -1.50
C PHE A 3 -7.59 -22.08 -2.99
N SER A 4 -8.38 -21.50 -3.90
CA SER A 4 -8.36 -21.91 -5.30
C SER A 4 -7.00 -21.61 -5.96
N GLU A 5 -6.39 -22.67 -6.50
CA GLU A 5 -5.07 -22.70 -7.16
C GLU A 5 -4.95 -21.65 -8.29
N THR A 6 -6.07 -21.24 -8.87
CA THR A 6 -6.21 -20.21 -9.89
C THR A 6 -5.99 -18.79 -9.38
N SER A 7 -6.31 -18.49 -8.12
CA SER A 7 -6.05 -17.18 -7.49
C SER A 7 -4.55 -16.99 -7.19
N ALA A 8 -3.90 -18.05 -6.71
CA ALA A 8 -2.47 -18.07 -6.45
C ALA A 8 -1.65 -17.89 -7.74
N LYS A 9 -2.02 -18.60 -8.82
CA LYS A 9 -1.36 -18.48 -10.14
C LYS A 9 -1.50 -17.06 -10.72
N ARG A 10 -2.67 -16.43 -10.64
CA ARG A 10 -2.87 -15.03 -11.08
C ARG A 10 -2.01 -14.03 -10.30
N LYS A 11 -1.92 -14.18 -8.98
CA LYS A 11 -1.05 -13.34 -8.14
C LYS A 11 0.43 -13.53 -8.49
N MET A 12 0.86 -14.76 -8.74
CA MET A 12 2.25 -15.07 -9.11
C MET A 12 2.64 -14.47 -10.46
N PHE A 13 1.78 -14.58 -11.48
CA PHE A 13 2.01 -13.94 -12.79
C PHE A 13 2.01 -12.41 -12.69
N SER A 14 1.14 -11.82 -11.88
CA SER A 14 1.13 -10.37 -11.62
C SER A 14 2.42 -9.90 -10.93
N LEU A 15 2.89 -10.63 -9.92
CA LEU A 15 4.16 -10.36 -9.23
C LEU A 15 5.35 -10.47 -10.19
N LEU A 16 5.39 -11.51 -11.03
CA LEU A 16 6.45 -11.71 -12.02
C LEU A 16 6.46 -10.59 -13.07
N TYR A 17 5.29 -10.21 -13.59
CA TYR A 17 5.16 -9.09 -14.53
C TYR A 17 5.60 -7.76 -13.89
N THR A 18 5.27 -7.54 -12.62
CA THR A 18 5.69 -6.34 -11.88
C THR A 18 7.20 -6.33 -11.66
N LEU A 19 7.80 -7.47 -11.31
CA LEU A 19 9.24 -7.62 -11.15
C LEU A 19 10.00 -7.35 -12.47
N LEU A 20 9.52 -7.93 -13.58
CA LEU A 20 10.08 -7.70 -14.91
C LEU A 20 9.97 -6.23 -15.34
N LYS A 21 8.85 -5.58 -15.05
CA LYS A 21 8.63 -4.15 -15.35
C LYS A 21 9.53 -3.23 -14.52
N VAL A 22 9.81 -3.61 -13.26
CA VAL A 22 10.76 -2.91 -12.38
C VAL A 22 12.20 -3.11 -12.85
N GLN A 23 12.58 -4.33 -13.27
CA GLN A 23 13.91 -4.64 -13.80
C GLN A 23 14.18 -3.93 -15.14
N ALA A 24 13.16 -3.80 -15.99
CA ALA A 24 13.28 -3.12 -17.29
C ALA A 24 13.39 -1.58 -17.18
N ASN A 25 12.98 -0.99 -16.05
CA ASN A 25 12.96 0.47 -15.88
C ASN A 25 14.10 0.95 -14.99
N LYS A 26 15.18 1.43 -15.62
CA LYS A 26 16.38 1.96 -14.93
C LYS A 26 16.03 3.04 -13.89
N ALA A 27 15.03 3.88 -14.14
CA ALA A 27 14.62 4.93 -13.19
C ALA A 27 13.95 4.36 -11.92
N LEU A 28 13.19 3.27 -12.05
CA LEU A 28 12.63 2.53 -10.90
C LEU A 28 13.74 1.84 -10.10
N HIS A 29 14.70 1.23 -10.81
CA HIS A 29 15.84 0.59 -10.19
C HIS A 29 16.67 1.58 -9.35
N THR A 30 17.00 2.76 -9.89
CA THR A 30 17.71 3.81 -9.14
C THR A 30 16.95 4.28 -7.90
N LYS A 31 15.62 4.35 -7.95
CA LYS A 31 14.80 4.67 -6.76
C LYS A 31 14.85 3.56 -5.72
N LEU A 32 14.86 2.29 -6.12
CA LEU A 32 14.95 1.15 -5.22
C LEU A 32 16.34 0.99 -4.59
N LEU A 33 17.41 1.35 -5.30
CA LEU A 33 18.76 1.40 -4.71
C LEU A 33 18.81 2.29 -3.46
N ARG A 34 17.88 3.25 -3.32
CA ARG A 34 17.78 4.09 -2.12
C ARG A 34 17.52 3.30 -0.84
N PHE A 35 16.88 2.13 -0.96
CA PHE A 35 16.57 1.24 0.17
C PHE A 35 17.80 0.46 0.66
N ASN A 36 18.91 0.45 -0.09
CA ASN A 36 20.14 -0.24 0.31
C ASN A 36 21.11 0.67 1.10
N TYR A 37 20.87 1.99 1.16
CA TYR A 37 21.77 2.87 1.89
C TYR A 37 21.55 2.76 3.40
N PRO A 38 22.62 2.53 4.19
CA PRO A 38 22.52 2.54 5.63
C PRO A 38 22.16 3.94 6.13
N ASN A 39 21.31 3.99 7.17
CA ASN A 39 20.95 5.20 7.94
C ASN A 39 20.12 6.24 7.19
N ARG A 40 19.05 5.80 6.53
CA ARG A 40 18.03 6.72 6.01
C ARG A 40 17.05 7.13 7.12
N ASP A 41 16.58 8.37 7.04
CA ASP A 41 15.43 8.83 7.82
C ASP A 41 14.14 8.15 7.32
N PRO A 42 13.22 7.72 8.21
CA PRO A 42 11.96 7.10 7.81
C PRO A 42 11.14 7.92 6.81
N ASN A 43 11.17 9.26 6.88
CA ASN A 43 10.45 10.10 5.92
C ASN A 43 11.10 10.04 4.53
N ALA A 44 12.43 9.97 4.45
CA ALA A 44 13.13 9.84 3.17
C ALA A 44 12.84 8.49 2.49
N VAL A 45 12.75 7.41 3.28
CA VAL A 45 12.34 6.08 2.78
C VAL A 45 10.89 6.10 2.31
N ALA A 46 10.02 6.73 3.11
CA ALA A 46 8.61 6.85 2.79
C ALA A 46 8.37 7.68 1.52
N ASP A 47 9.15 8.74 1.32
CA ASP A 47 9.13 9.57 0.11
C ASP A 47 9.65 8.80 -1.13
N ALA A 48 10.77 8.10 -0.99
CA ALA A 48 11.29 7.23 -2.05
C ALA A 48 10.25 6.14 -2.45
N GLY A 49 9.59 5.55 -1.46
CA GLY A 49 8.50 4.60 -1.66
C GLY A 49 7.30 5.21 -2.38
N LYS A 50 6.84 6.38 -1.95
CA LYS A 50 5.77 7.16 -2.63
C LYS A 50 6.13 7.38 -4.10
N HIS A 51 7.32 7.88 -4.38
CA HIS A 51 7.77 8.13 -5.75
C HIS A 51 7.91 6.87 -6.59
N PHE A 52 8.23 5.73 -5.97
CA PHE A 52 8.27 4.43 -6.64
C PHE A 52 6.86 3.96 -7.02
N LEU A 53 5.92 4.05 -6.09
CA LEU A 53 4.52 3.68 -6.29
C LEU A 53 3.85 4.53 -7.37
N LEU A 54 4.05 5.86 -7.32
CA LEU A 54 3.57 6.77 -8.36
C LEU A 54 4.04 6.30 -9.74
N SER A 55 5.32 5.95 -9.89
CA SER A 55 5.86 5.47 -11.17
C SER A 55 5.42 4.07 -11.61
N ILE A 56 4.91 3.22 -10.71
CA ILE A 56 4.32 1.92 -11.08
C ILE A 56 2.90 2.11 -11.62
N PHE A 57 2.12 2.95 -10.94
CA PHE A 57 0.70 3.11 -11.23
C PHE A 57 0.44 4.13 -12.34
N VAL A 58 1.23 5.20 -12.48
CA VAL A 58 1.00 6.26 -13.47
C VAL A 58 2.30 6.88 -14.05
N SER A 59 2.26 7.20 -15.34
CA SER A 59 3.32 7.88 -16.10
C SER A 59 3.09 9.39 -16.32
N ARG A 60 2.10 10.01 -15.63
CA ARG A 60 1.71 11.42 -15.83
C ARG A 60 1.37 12.14 -14.51
N ASN A 61 2.25 13.09 -14.15
CA ASN A 61 2.01 14.39 -13.51
C ASN A 61 1.06 14.51 -12.30
N THR A 62 0.97 13.51 -11.43
CA THR A 62 0.35 13.70 -10.11
C THR A 62 1.36 13.38 -9.03
N ASP A 63 1.64 14.38 -8.18
CA ASP A 63 2.54 14.23 -7.03
C ASP A 63 1.81 13.66 -5.80
N ASP A 64 0.51 13.39 -5.91
CA ASP A 64 -0.33 12.94 -4.81
C ASP A 64 -0.94 11.56 -5.03
N LEU A 65 -0.77 10.69 -4.03
CA LEU A 65 -1.18 9.28 -4.09
C LEU A 65 -2.69 9.13 -3.86
N ASP A 66 -3.30 10.04 -3.08
CA ASP A 66 -4.74 9.97 -2.78
C ASP A 66 -5.56 10.42 -4.00
N THR A 67 -5.10 11.46 -4.71
CA THR A 67 -5.64 11.88 -6.01
C THR A 67 -5.55 10.74 -7.04
N LEU A 68 -4.40 10.07 -7.10
CA LEU A 68 -4.19 8.93 -7.98
C LEU A 68 -5.18 7.80 -7.68
N ARG A 69 -5.38 7.47 -6.40
CA ARG A 69 -6.33 6.45 -5.97
C ARG A 69 -7.75 6.80 -6.42
N HIS A 70 -8.16 8.05 -6.25
CA HIS A 70 -9.48 8.52 -6.70
C HIS A 70 -9.63 8.44 -8.22
N GLN A 71 -8.60 8.82 -8.99
CA GLN A 71 -8.61 8.67 -10.45
C GLN A 71 -8.70 7.19 -10.88
N CYS A 72 -7.94 6.29 -10.26
CA CYS A 72 -8.04 4.86 -10.52
C CYS A 72 -9.44 4.33 -10.20
N TYR A 73 -10.06 4.80 -9.11
CA TYR A 73 -11.44 4.45 -8.75
C TYR A 73 -12.43 4.86 -9.83
N LEU A 74 -12.42 6.12 -10.24
CA LEU A 74 -13.29 6.62 -11.31
C LEU A 74 -13.09 5.87 -12.63
N GLN A 75 -11.83 5.61 -13.01
CA GLN A 75 -11.52 4.85 -14.22
C GLN A 75 -11.99 3.39 -14.14
N THR A 76 -11.90 2.78 -12.96
CA THR A 76 -12.31 1.39 -12.76
C THR A 76 -13.83 1.28 -12.84
N ILE A 77 -14.55 2.21 -12.22
CA ILE A 77 -16.03 2.26 -12.30
C ILE A 77 -16.49 2.55 -13.72
N ALA A 78 -15.90 3.53 -14.41
CA ALA A 78 -16.28 3.87 -15.78
C ALA A 78 -16.10 2.70 -16.77
N LYS A 79 -15.20 1.76 -16.47
CA LYS A 79 -14.93 0.57 -17.29
C LYS A 79 -15.74 -0.65 -16.88
N GLN A 80 -16.42 -0.62 -15.74
CA GLN A 80 -17.15 -1.77 -15.22
C GLN A 80 -18.59 -1.82 -15.74
N PRO A 81 -19.09 -3.00 -16.13
CA PRO A 81 -20.52 -3.19 -16.42
C PRO A 81 -21.38 -2.89 -15.18
N VAL A 82 -22.59 -2.40 -15.40
CA VAL A 82 -23.55 -1.97 -14.35
C VAL A 82 -23.84 -3.04 -13.28
N HIS A 83 -23.61 -4.33 -13.59
CA HIS A 83 -23.88 -5.45 -12.69
C HIS A 83 -22.62 -6.20 -12.22
N SER A 84 -21.40 -5.71 -12.48
CA SER A 84 -20.19 -6.39 -12.02
C SER A 84 -19.83 -6.02 -10.57
N MET A 85 -19.41 -7.02 -9.78
CA MET A 85 -18.91 -6.77 -8.43
C MET A 85 -17.58 -6.01 -8.48
N PHE A 86 -17.55 -4.84 -7.85
CA PHE A 86 -16.35 -4.01 -7.84
C PHE A 86 -15.25 -4.64 -6.99
N GLU A 87 -14.17 -5.09 -7.62
CA GLU A 87 -12.99 -5.59 -6.91
C GLU A 87 -12.21 -4.42 -6.27
N LEU A 88 -12.54 -4.09 -5.02
CA LEU A 88 -11.81 -3.09 -4.21
C LEU A 88 -10.30 -3.38 -4.13
N ALA A 89 -9.90 -4.65 -4.20
CA ALA A 89 -8.51 -5.08 -4.19
C ALA A 89 -7.72 -4.70 -5.46
N ALA A 90 -8.42 -4.38 -6.56
CA ALA A 90 -7.79 -3.95 -7.82
C ALA A 90 -7.42 -2.45 -7.82
N LEU A 91 -7.97 -1.67 -6.89
CA LEU A 91 -7.51 -0.31 -6.66
C LEU A 91 -6.09 -0.34 -6.08
N PRO A 92 -5.26 0.68 -6.36
CA PRO A 92 -4.06 0.89 -5.56
C PRO A 92 -4.48 0.97 -4.09
N SER A 93 -4.16 -0.09 -3.34
CA SER A 93 -4.64 -0.33 -1.98
C SER A 93 -3.92 0.55 -0.96
N LEU A 94 -3.59 1.78 -1.34
CA LEU A 94 -2.52 2.51 -0.73
C LEU A 94 -2.88 3.99 -0.63
N THR A 95 -3.51 4.35 0.48
CA THR A 95 -3.51 5.74 0.93
C THR A 95 -2.06 6.17 1.20
N LEU A 96 -1.78 7.48 1.16
CA LEU A 96 -0.44 7.98 1.43
C LEU A 96 0.15 7.41 2.73
N ALA A 97 -0.61 7.39 3.82
CA ALA A 97 -0.14 6.84 5.09
C ALA A 97 0.17 5.34 5.03
N ALA A 98 -0.66 4.54 4.36
CA ALA A 98 -0.39 3.12 4.19
C ALA A 98 0.88 2.89 3.34
N ALA A 99 1.12 3.72 2.32
CA ALA A 99 2.33 3.67 1.49
C ALA A 99 3.59 3.93 2.30
N LYS A 100 3.56 4.97 3.14
CA LYS A 100 4.66 5.34 4.03
C LYS A 100 5.00 4.17 4.94
N GLN A 101 4.00 3.60 5.61
CA GLN A 101 4.21 2.48 6.53
C GLN A 101 4.70 1.20 5.82
N HIS A 102 4.17 0.89 4.63
CA HIS A 102 4.66 -0.24 3.83
C HIS A 102 6.12 -0.05 3.43
N SER A 103 6.50 1.16 3.01
CA SER A 103 7.88 1.48 2.61
C SER A 103 8.84 1.35 3.79
N CYS A 104 8.46 1.81 4.98
CA CYS A 104 9.25 1.63 6.19
C CYS A 104 9.47 0.15 6.54
N ARG A 105 8.42 -0.68 6.46
CA ARG A 105 8.55 -2.12 6.72
C ARG A 105 9.42 -2.83 5.69
N THR A 106 9.28 -2.47 4.42
CA THR A 106 10.11 -3.04 3.36
C THR A 106 11.58 -2.67 3.56
N TYR A 107 11.88 -1.41 3.95
CA TYR A 107 13.25 -1.01 4.30
C TYR A 107 13.80 -1.80 5.48
N HIS A 108 13.03 -1.96 6.55
CA HIS A 108 13.42 -2.79 7.69
C HIS A 108 13.73 -4.23 7.28
N GLN A 109 12.86 -4.84 6.47
CA GLN A 109 13.03 -6.21 5.97
C GLN A 109 14.28 -6.36 5.10
N VAL A 110 14.57 -5.39 4.22
CA VAL A 110 15.78 -5.38 3.39
C VAL A 110 17.03 -5.30 4.25
N HIS A 111 17.04 -4.42 5.26
CA HIS A 111 18.18 -4.29 6.16
C HIS A 111 18.38 -5.52 7.05
N GLN A 112 17.30 -6.20 7.46
CA GLN A 112 17.41 -7.51 8.13
C GLN A 112 18.10 -8.55 7.23
N TRP A 113 17.81 -8.58 5.93
CA TRP A 113 18.52 -9.46 4.99
C TRP A 113 19.98 -9.10 4.80
N LEU A 114 20.34 -7.83 4.97
CA LEU A 114 21.72 -7.34 4.96
C LEU A 114 22.44 -7.55 6.31
N ASN A 115 21.83 -8.26 7.27
CA ASN A 115 22.32 -8.45 8.63
C ASN A 115 22.52 -7.14 9.42
N GLU A 116 21.87 -6.05 9.00
CA GLU A 116 21.86 -4.80 9.73
C GLU A 116 20.65 -4.74 10.68
N GLN A 117 20.92 -4.74 11.98
CA GLN A 117 19.85 -4.57 12.97
C GLN A 117 19.36 -3.13 12.99
N LYS A 118 18.09 -2.94 12.63
CA LYS A 118 17.38 -1.67 12.74
C LYS A 118 16.23 -1.82 13.74
N ASP A 119 15.98 -0.76 14.51
CA ASP A 119 14.89 -0.69 15.48
C ASP A 119 13.52 -0.80 14.79
N SER A 120 12.86 -1.95 14.93
CA SER A 120 11.57 -2.24 14.30
C SER A 120 10.49 -1.17 14.58
N LEU A 121 10.49 -0.55 15.76
CA LEU A 121 9.47 0.42 16.14
C LEU A 121 9.55 1.71 15.32
N LYS A 122 10.73 2.06 14.82
CA LYS A 122 10.93 3.20 13.90
C LYS A 122 10.49 2.89 12.48
N TRP A 123 10.33 1.62 12.14
CA TRP A 123 10.15 1.17 10.75
C TRP A 123 8.78 0.52 10.49
N GLY A 124 7.73 1.12 11.05
CA GLY A 124 6.35 0.74 10.76
C GLY A 124 5.88 -0.54 11.45
N TRP A 125 6.50 -0.88 12.58
CA TRP A 125 6.06 -1.90 13.51
C TRP A 125 5.65 -1.27 14.85
N LYS A 126 4.72 -1.92 15.55
CA LYS A 126 4.32 -1.57 16.91
C LYS A 126 4.27 -2.81 17.77
N THR A 127 4.50 -2.66 19.07
CA THR A 127 4.35 -3.76 20.03
C THR A 127 2.93 -3.81 20.56
N ILE A 128 2.28 -4.97 20.46
CA ILE A 128 0.97 -5.25 21.05
C ILE A 128 1.07 -6.59 21.77
N GLY A 129 0.91 -6.58 23.10
CA GLY A 129 0.99 -7.79 23.92
C GLY A 129 2.34 -8.51 23.82
N GLY A 130 3.45 -7.77 23.76
CA GLY A 130 4.80 -8.35 23.61
C GLY A 130 5.17 -8.80 22.18
N HIS A 131 4.23 -8.74 21.23
CA HIS A 131 4.47 -9.13 19.84
C HIS A 131 4.57 -7.91 18.92
N LEU A 132 5.49 -7.96 17.96
CA LEU A 132 5.55 -6.99 16.87
C LEU A 132 4.38 -7.20 15.91
N ARG A 133 3.60 -6.15 15.69
CA ARG A 133 2.52 -6.09 14.71
C ARG A 133 2.77 -4.97 13.72
N PRO A 134 2.47 -5.17 12.43
CA PRO A 134 2.67 -4.13 11.42
C PRO A 134 1.68 -2.97 11.65
N ILE A 135 2.16 -1.74 11.47
CA ILE A 135 1.31 -0.55 11.42
C ILE A 135 0.76 -0.43 10.00
N THR A 136 -0.49 -0.84 9.76
CA THR A 136 -1.06 -0.85 8.41
C THR A 136 -1.30 0.56 7.86
N THR A 137 -1.82 1.47 8.68
CA THR A 137 -2.06 2.88 8.37
C THR A 137 -2.05 3.70 9.67
N THR A 138 -1.78 5.00 9.57
CA THR A 138 -1.93 5.95 10.68
C THR A 138 -3.24 6.73 10.62
N HIS A 139 -3.97 6.64 9.50
CA HIS A 139 -5.26 7.29 9.34
C HIS A 139 -6.37 6.39 9.90
N PRO A 140 -7.47 6.98 10.40
CA PRO A 140 -8.64 6.23 10.80
C PRO A 140 -9.24 5.50 9.59
N ALA A 141 -9.99 4.43 9.86
CA ALA A 141 -10.60 3.61 8.81
C ALA A 141 -11.69 4.38 8.03
N ALA A 142 -12.35 5.34 8.67
CA ALA A 142 -13.34 6.25 8.10
C ALA A 142 -13.27 7.60 8.82
N THR A 143 -13.87 8.64 8.24
CA THR A 143 -14.06 9.91 8.92
C THR A 143 -15.09 9.77 10.04
N GLU A 144 -15.00 10.63 11.05
CA GLU A 144 -15.94 10.61 12.19
C GLU A 144 -17.38 10.83 11.74
N ASP A 145 -17.62 11.67 10.72
CA ASP A 145 -18.96 11.91 10.16
C ASP A 145 -19.59 10.63 9.59
N ILE A 146 -18.81 9.81 8.88
CA ILE A 146 -19.29 8.54 8.33
C ILE A 146 -19.57 7.56 9.46
N LEU A 147 -18.70 7.50 10.46
CA LEU A 147 -18.93 6.65 11.64
C LEU A 147 -20.18 7.09 12.40
N TYR A 148 -20.41 8.40 12.51
CA TYR A 148 -21.61 8.96 13.12
C TYR A 148 -22.88 8.54 12.35
N ILE A 149 -22.88 8.67 11.02
CA ILE A 149 -24.01 8.23 10.19
C ILE A 149 -24.31 6.74 10.40
N ILE A 150 -23.28 5.88 10.33
CA ILE A 150 -23.45 4.43 10.50
C ILE A 150 -24.01 4.08 11.89
N VAL A 151 -23.52 4.73 12.94
CA VAL A 151 -24.00 4.52 14.31
C VAL A 151 -25.43 5.03 14.50
N TYR A 152 -25.77 6.16 13.87
CA TYR A 152 -27.09 6.76 13.96
C TYR A 152 -28.14 5.92 13.23
N THR A 153 -27.86 5.45 12.02
CA THR A 153 -28.77 4.58 11.25
C THR A 153 -29.07 3.26 11.96
N TYR A 154 -28.13 2.72 12.75
CA TYR A 154 -28.35 1.51 13.55
C TYR A 154 -29.27 1.74 14.75
N LYS A 155 -29.28 2.97 15.32
CA LYS A 155 -30.17 3.30 16.45
C LYS A 155 -31.62 3.45 16.01
N ASP A 156 -31.86 3.95 14.80
CA ASP A 156 -33.20 4.15 14.26
C ASP A 156 -33.88 2.84 13.82
N GLU A 157 -33.12 1.77 13.55
CA GLU A 157 -33.62 0.44 13.16
C GLU A 157 -33.86 -0.51 14.35
N CYS A 158 -33.53 -0.11 15.58
CA CYS A 158 -33.71 -0.93 16.79
C CYS A 158 -35.06 -0.70 17.52
N VAL A 159 -36.11 -0.26 16.81
CA VAL A 159 -37.47 -0.07 17.36
C VAL A 159 -38.39 -1.23 16.99
#